data_AF-A0A321L8K7-F1
#
_entry.id   AF-A0A321L8K7-F1
#
_cell.length_a   1.000
_cell.length_b   1.000
_cell.length_c   1.000
_cell.angle_alpha   90.00
_cell.angle_beta   90.00
_cell.angle_gamma   90.00
#
_symmetry.space_group_name_H-M   'P 1'
#
loop_
_entity.id
_entity.type
_entity.pdbx_description
1 polymer ?
#
loop_
_entity_poly.entity_id
_entity_poly.type
_entity_poly.pdbx_seq_one_letter_code
_entity_poly.pdbx_strand_id
1 'polypeptide(L)'
;MRASDGRSHRSRAATSSTSTLRVIYSCATILRVKGYRFFFFSREGQEPPHIHVEQAERYAKFWLNPVALASSRGLRSGELSEIQRIVRQNRDLFEERWHEHLINQR
;
A
#
# COMPACT_ATOMS: atom_id res chain seq x y z
N MET A 1 0.72 -45.85 38.78
CA MET A 1 0.71 -46.24 37.34
C MET A 1 -0.74 -46.32 36.88
N ARG A 2 -1.01 -45.77 35.68
CA ARG A 2 -2.28 -45.66 34.93
C ARG A 2 -3.04 -44.33 35.04
N ALA A 3 -3.48 -43.96 33.85
CA ALA A 3 -3.85 -42.65 33.34
C ALA A 3 -5.34 -42.35 33.44
N SER A 4 -5.69 -41.12 33.02
CA SER A 4 -6.99 -40.56 32.59
C SER A 4 -7.23 -39.21 33.29
N ASP A 5 -7.65 -38.12 32.67
CA ASP A 5 -8.18 -37.93 31.32
C ASP A 5 -8.04 -36.45 30.91
N GLY A 6 -7.96 -36.24 29.59
CA GLY A 6 -7.63 -34.98 28.94
C GLY A 6 -8.72 -33.91 29.09
N ARG A 7 -8.29 -32.68 29.42
CA ARG A 7 -9.15 -31.50 29.44
C ARG A 7 -9.06 -30.75 28.12
N SER A 8 -10.20 -30.78 27.44
CA SER A 8 -10.66 -29.94 26.34
C SER A 8 -10.09 -28.52 26.32
N HIS A 9 -9.41 -28.17 25.23
CA HIS A 9 -9.44 -26.82 24.67
C HIS A 9 -9.81 -26.92 23.19
N ARG A 10 -11.11 -26.88 22.93
CA ARG A 10 -11.62 -26.25 21.71
C ARG A 10 -10.98 -24.88 21.60
N SER A 11 -10.45 -24.53 20.42
CA SER A 11 -10.97 -23.38 19.68
C SER A 11 -10.14 -23.05 18.45
N ARG A 12 -10.88 -23.06 17.32
CA ARG A 12 -10.83 -22.10 16.22
C ARG A 12 -9.76 -22.34 15.17
N ALA A 13 -10.19 -23.08 14.15
CA ALA A 13 -9.76 -22.91 12.78
C ALA A 13 -9.55 -21.42 12.48
N ALA A 14 -8.34 -21.08 12.04
CA ALA A 14 -8.04 -19.79 11.46
C ALA A 14 -8.92 -19.62 10.24
N THR A 15 -10.00 -18.85 10.40
CA THR A 15 -10.80 -18.35 9.30
C THR A 15 -9.86 -17.51 8.44
N SER A 16 -9.46 -18.07 7.30
CA SER A 16 -8.84 -17.30 6.24
C SER A 16 -9.90 -16.34 5.74
N SER A 17 -9.95 -15.14 6.32
CA SER A 17 -10.76 -14.05 5.80
C SER A 17 -10.18 -13.68 4.44
N THR A 18 -10.74 -14.28 3.39
CA THR A 18 -10.54 -13.87 2.01
C THR A 18 -10.95 -12.40 1.92
N SER A 19 -9.96 -11.51 1.97
CA SER A 19 -10.15 -10.07 1.82
C SER A 19 -10.51 -9.80 0.37
N THR A 20 -11.80 -9.90 0.05
CA THR A 20 -12.39 -9.74 -1.29
C THR A 20 -12.34 -8.29 -1.81
N LEU A 21 -11.53 -7.42 -1.21
CA LEU A 21 -11.31 -6.04 -1.68
C LEU A 21 -9.84 -5.73 -2.00
N ARG A 22 -8.95 -6.73 -2.07
CA ARG A 22 -7.55 -6.53 -2.48
C ARG A 22 -7.38 -6.26 -3.99
N VAL A 23 -8.46 -6.33 -4.76
CA VAL A 23 -8.47 -6.21 -6.23
C VAL A 23 -9.57 -5.27 -6.70
N ILE A 24 -9.55 -4.02 -6.23
CA ILE A 24 -10.32 -2.97 -6.90
C ILE A 24 -9.33 -1.92 -7.38
N TYR A 25 -8.89 -2.09 -8.64
CA TYR A 25 -8.21 -1.09 -9.48
C TYR A 25 -6.71 -0.80 -9.26
N SER A 26 -5.90 -1.79 -8.88
CA SER A 26 -4.43 -1.60 -8.89
C SER A 26 -3.89 -1.60 -10.32
N CYS A 27 -3.51 -0.42 -10.82
CA CYS A 27 -2.68 -0.29 -12.02
C CYS A 27 -1.21 -0.53 -11.67
N ALA A 28 -0.34 -0.42 -12.67
CA ALA A 28 1.07 -0.78 -12.67
C ALA A 28 1.78 -0.46 -11.35
N THR A 29 2.39 -1.48 -10.75
CA THR A 29 3.36 -1.27 -9.67
C THR A 29 4.60 -0.61 -10.26
N ILE A 30 4.95 0.58 -9.76
CA ILE A 30 6.09 1.35 -10.24
C ILE A 30 7.38 0.95 -9.53
N LEU A 31 7.30 0.73 -8.21
CA LEU A 31 8.44 0.39 -7.37
C LEU A 31 8.02 -0.55 -6.24
N ARG A 32 8.91 -1.50 -5.90
CA ARG A 32 8.84 -2.27 -4.66
C ARG A 32 10.15 -2.18 -3.91
N VAL A 33 10.10 -1.70 -2.67
CA VAL A 33 11.31 -1.55 -1.83
C VAL A 33 10.93 -1.73 -0.36
N LYS A 34 11.70 -2.53 0.38
CA LYS A 34 11.47 -2.80 1.81
C LYS A 34 10.05 -3.25 2.17
N GLY A 35 9.39 -3.96 1.26
CA GLY A 35 8.00 -4.42 1.44
C GLY A 35 6.92 -3.35 1.17
N TYR A 36 7.31 -2.12 0.81
CA TYR A 36 6.40 -1.10 0.32
C TYR A 36 6.17 -1.29 -1.18
N ARG A 37 4.90 -1.26 -1.60
CA ARG A 37 4.47 -1.27 -3.00
C ARG A 37 3.98 0.12 -3.39
N PHE A 38 4.61 0.72 -4.40
CA PHE A 38 4.24 2.02 -4.96
C PHE A 38 3.47 1.84 -6.27
N PHE A 39 2.31 2.47 -6.40
CA PHE A 39 1.40 2.29 -7.55
C PHE A 39 0.45 3.49 -7.74
N PHE A 40 -0.22 3.52 -8.89
CA PHE A 40 -1.35 4.42 -9.20
C PHE A 40 -2.65 3.59 -9.30
N PHE A 41 -3.78 4.19 -8.91
CA PHE A 41 -5.10 3.64 -9.16
C PHE A 41 -5.56 3.95 -10.59
N SER A 42 -6.19 2.96 -11.24
CA SER A 42 -6.86 3.19 -12.50
C SER A 42 -8.08 4.10 -12.25
N ARG A 43 -8.12 5.30 -12.86
CA ARG A 43 -9.12 6.38 -12.67
C ARG A 43 -8.87 7.33 -11.48
N GLU A 44 -7.69 7.96 -11.43
CA GLU A 44 -7.38 9.02 -10.46
C GLU A 44 -7.96 10.41 -10.80
N GLY A 45 -8.85 10.51 -11.79
CA GLY A 45 -9.58 11.74 -12.10
C GLY A 45 -8.67 12.90 -12.52
N GLN A 46 -8.92 14.09 -11.96
CA GLN A 46 -8.13 15.32 -12.22
C GLN A 46 -7.22 15.70 -11.04
N GLU A 47 -6.80 14.74 -10.23
CA GLU A 47 -5.93 15.05 -9.09
C GLU A 47 -4.51 15.44 -9.53
N PRO A 48 -3.80 16.27 -8.74
CA PRO A 48 -2.38 16.53 -8.94
C PRO A 48 -1.52 15.24 -8.86
N PRO A 49 -0.28 15.27 -9.38
CA PRO A 49 0.63 14.12 -9.32
C PRO A 49 0.82 13.56 -7.92
N HIS A 50 0.50 12.28 -7.73
CA HIS A 50 0.59 11.59 -6.45
C HIS A 50 0.87 10.10 -6.61
N ILE A 51 1.39 9.47 -5.57
CA ILE A 51 1.68 8.03 -5.54
C ILE A 51 1.01 7.36 -4.33
N HIS A 52 0.43 6.19 -4.56
CA HIS A 52 -0.08 5.33 -3.49
C HIS A 52 0.99 4.34 -3.02
N VAL A 53 1.01 4.10 -1.72
CA VAL A 53 1.94 3.18 -1.06
C VAL A 53 1.16 2.20 -0.21
N GLU A 54 1.40 0.91 -0.40
CA GLU A 54 0.80 -0.17 0.39
C GLU A 54 1.87 -1.03 1.04
N GLN A 55 1.60 -1.45 2.28
CA GLN A 55 2.33 -2.52 2.94
C GLN A 55 1.35 -3.38 3.76
N ALA A 56 1.22 -4.65 3.37
CA ALA A 56 0.22 -5.58 3.88
C ALA A 56 -1.22 -5.05 3.67
N GLU A 57 -1.84 -4.48 4.71
CA GLU A 57 -3.18 -3.88 4.66
C GLU A 57 -3.18 -2.39 5.06
N ARG A 58 -1.98 -1.79 5.05
CA ARG A 58 -1.75 -0.40 5.46
C ARG A 58 -1.42 0.43 4.23
N TYR A 59 -1.88 1.68 4.23
CA TYR A 59 -1.84 2.53 3.04
C TYR A 59 -1.36 3.94 3.36
N ALA A 60 -0.69 4.57 2.41
CA ALA A 60 -0.43 6.00 2.38
C ALA A 60 -0.56 6.55 0.96
N LYS A 61 -0.85 7.84 0.86
CA LYS A 61 -0.84 8.62 -0.37
C LYS A 61 0.10 9.80 -0.18
N PHE A 62 0.96 10.05 -1.16
CA PHE A 62 1.87 11.19 -1.16
C PHE A 62 1.68 12.01 -2.43
N TRP A 63 1.60 13.33 -2.28
CA TRP A 63 1.78 14.26 -3.40
C TRP A 63 3.23 14.20 -3.87
N LEU A 64 3.48 14.42 -5.16
CA LEU A 64 4.84 14.47 -5.72
C LEU A 64 5.37 15.92 -5.81
N ASN A 65 4.47 16.91 -5.87
CA ASN A 65 4.83 18.32 -5.93
C ASN A 65 3.97 19.21 -5.01
N PRO A 66 4.49 19.66 -3.85
CA PRO A 66 5.71 19.18 -3.20
C PRO A 66 5.52 17.76 -2.62
N VAL A 67 6.63 17.06 -2.32
CA VAL A 67 6.56 15.73 -1.69
C VAL A 67 6.04 15.82 -0.25
N ALA A 68 4.75 15.58 -0.10
CA ALA A 68 4.00 15.72 1.15
C ALA A 68 3.00 14.58 1.35
N LEU A 69 2.78 14.19 2.60
CA LEU A 69 1.79 13.20 2.96
C LEU A 69 0.37 13.77 2.72
N ALA A 70 -0.42 13.09 1.89
CA ALA A 70 -1.81 13.45 1.64
C ALA A 70 -2.76 12.70 2.59
N SER A 71 -2.53 11.40 2.78
CA SER A 71 -3.30 10.58 3.71
C SER A 71 -2.53 9.33 4.13
N SER A 72 -2.86 8.77 5.30
CA SER A 72 -2.31 7.49 5.75
C SER A 72 -3.31 6.71 6.60
N ARG A 73 -3.18 5.38 6.58
CA ARG A 73 -3.96 4.45 7.40
C ARG A 73 -3.06 3.31 7.88
N GLY A 74 -2.90 3.19 9.19
CA GLY A 74 -2.18 2.08 9.86
C GLY A 74 -0.66 2.18 9.87
N LEU A 75 -0.05 3.14 9.16
CA LEU A 75 1.40 3.37 9.15
C LEU A 75 1.81 4.31 10.29
N ARG A 76 2.93 3.99 10.95
CA ARG A 76 3.50 4.80 12.03
C ARG A 76 4.31 5.97 11.48
N SER A 77 4.52 7.02 12.28
CA SER A 77 5.27 8.21 11.86
C SER A 77 6.69 7.91 11.34
N GLY A 78 7.39 6.94 11.93
CA GLY A 78 8.71 6.50 11.44
C GLY A 78 8.65 5.83 10.07
N GLU A 79 7.61 5.03 9.83
CA GLU A 79 7.38 4.39 8.52
C GLU A 79 7.01 5.45 7.47
N LEU A 80 6.15 6.41 7.82
CA LEU A 80 5.79 7.52 6.95
C LEU A 80 7.00 8.37 6.57
N SER A 81 7.90 8.63 7.52
CA SER A 81 9.15 9.36 7.28
C SER A 81 10.08 8.58 6.33
N GLU A 82 10.17 7.26 6.51
CA GLU A 82 10.95 6.40 5.62
C GLU A 82 10.35 6.38 4.20
N ILE A 83 9.03 6.21 4.09
CA ILE A 83 8.32 6.22 2.81
C ILE A 83 8.51 7.58 2.13
N GLN A 84 8.36 8.69 2.85
CA GLN A 84 8.56 10.03 2.29
C GLN A 84 9.97 10.21 1.75
N ARG A 85 11.00 9.69 2.43
CA ARG A 85 12.37 9.70 1.94
C ARG A 85 12.51 8.90 0.63
N ILE A 86 11.88 7.72 0.54
CA ILE A 86 11.87 6.92 -0.68
C ILE A 86 11.16 7.66 -1.82
N VAL A 87 10.01 8.30 -1.53
CA VAL A 87 9.28 9.11 -2.52
C VAL A 87 10.12 10.27 -3.02
N ARG A 88 10.82 10.99 -2.14
CA ARG A 88 11.74 12.07 -2.55
C ARG A 88 12.87 11.57 -3.43
N GLN A 89 13.46 10.42 -3.12
CA GLN A 89 14.56 9.84 -3.89
C GLN A 89 14.14 9.35 -5.28
N ASN A 90 12.86 8.98 -5.44
CA ASN A 90 12.32 8.44 -6.70
C ASN A 90 11.29 9.39 -7.32
N ARG A 91 11.30 10.67 -6.93
CA ARG A 91 10.29 11.65 -7.34
C ARG A 91 10.20 11.75 -8.85
N ASP A 92 11.33 11.92 -9.51
CA ASP A 92 11.39 12.11 -10.97
C ASP A 92 10.82 10.88 -11.71
N LEU A 93 11.17 9.68 -11.26
CA LEU A 93 10.59 8.42 -11.77
C LEU A 93 9.07 8.39 -11.59
N PHE A 94 8.56 8.81 -10.43
CA PHE A 94 7.13 8.80 -10.16
C PHE A 94 6.39 9.87 -10.97
N GLU A 95 6.97 11.06 -11.16
CA GLU A 95 6.39 12.11 -12.00
C GLU A 95 6.39 11.73 -13.49
N GLU A 96 7.46 11.11 -13.99
CA GLU A 96 7.53 10.57 -15.35
C GLU A 96 6.42 9.54 -15.59
N ARG A 97 6.30 8.54 -14.70
CA ARG A 97 5.28 7.49 -14.80
C ARG A 97 3.87 8.01 -14.62
N TRP A 98 3.68 9.04 -13.80
CA TRP A 98 2.40 9.73 -13.68
C TRP A 98 1.98 10.37 -15.01
N HIS A 99 2.89 11.06 -15.68
CA HIS A 99 2.60 11.67 -16.99
C HIS A 99 2.33 10.64 -18.08
N GLU A 100 3.11 9.54 -18.15
CA GLU A 100 2.83 8.42 -19.05
C GLU A 100 1.44 7.80 -18.79
N HIS A 101 1.08 7.63 -17.53
CA HIS A 101 -0.21 7.06 -17.14
C HIS A 101 -1.40 7.96 -17.49
N LEU A 102 -1.25 9.28 -17.36
CA LEU A 102 -2.28 10.26 -17.76
C LEU A 102 -2.43 10.36 -19.29
N ILE A 103 -1.33 10.28 -20.04
CA ILE A 103 -1.37 10.30 -21.51
C ILE A 103 -2.14 9.10 -22.06
N ASN A 104 -1.96 7.92 -21.45
CA ASN A 104 -2.64 6.68 -21.85
C ASN A 104 -4.11 6.57 -21.39
N GLN A 105 -4.64 7.59 -20.69
CA GLN A 105 -6.04 7.65 -20.25
C GLN A 105 -6.87 8.70 -21.02
N ARG A 106 -6.34 9.23 -22.13
CA ARG A 106 -7.05 10.15 -23.03
C ARG A 106 -7.76 9.44 -24.17
#